data_AF-A0A170SSJ9-F1
#
_entry.id   AF-A0A170SSJ9-F1
#
_cell.length_a   1.000
_cell.length_b   1.000
_cell.length_c   1.000
_cell.angle_alpha   90.00
_cell.angle_beta   90.00
_cell.angle_gamma   90.00
#
_symmetry.space_group_name_H-M   'P 1'
#
loop_
_entity.id
_entity.type
_entity.pdbx_description
1 polymer ?
#
loop_
_entity_poly.entity_id
_entity_poly.type
_entity_poly.pdbx_seq_one_letter_code
_entity_poly.pdbx_strand_id
1 'polypeptide(L)'
;MSKLKAKILLISLLIILACSLTLFFTLQKQFNSTTFCIFFGALLLITTAAIVLSGIKCAIMHYDGISMKSISKDNTITLREPSEQVVVFLPIPPEEIHKIDTGYNIIDLLYKKVSYKDSYILNIKQNNTILFSSKNSDIDISLDNTKKVQLFMENHTNISTKDTGLYITVNVDKSLLSQSMKKHVGNEILHVTLQDGKLLLTCKYIRFYSSELLNNSAIKDPYGQEEFEQILRYKVKSTSDKSLVRPLYDIIAIRILSNCPPIDNDNDWAKTEGGKIAIRFFSMFDAKRMLYGQELSNKQLAVKLKAITDYITNITFKGNMSYDDVIFNQIKNLYLEKCDETTEYHLLYKNRYISNTGKRISDKIHENIKKNKLYKYICAIASQDSKNPLSQKTNEFLKIIL
;
A
#
# COMPACT_ATOMS: atom_id res chain seq x y z
N MET A 1 -8.37 34.21 16.33
CA MET A 1 -9.49 34.97 15.74
C MET A 1 -9.93 34.22 14.50
N SER A 2 -11.21 33.82 14.37
CA SER A 2 -11.68 33.04 13.21
C SER A 2 -11.59 33.85 11.91
N LYS A 3 -11.51 33.17 10.75
CA LYS A 3 -11.49 33.79 9.41
C LYS A 3 -12.55 34.89 9.23
N LEU A 4 -13.77 34.63 9.67
CA LEU A 4 -14.87 35.58 9.59
C LEU A 4 -14.60 36.84 10.43
N LYS A 5 -14.14 36.68 11.68
CA LYS A 5 -13.80 37.80 12.56
C LYS A 5 -12.63 38.62 12.00
N ALA A 6 -11.65 37.97 11.35
CA ALA A 6 -10.56 38.66 10.68
C ALA A 6 -11.02 39.53 9.51
N LYS A 7 -11.92 39.00 8.68
CA LYS A 7 -12.52 39.74 7.57
C LYS A 7 -13.34 40.94 8.08
N ILE A 8 -14.15 40.73 9.11
CA ILE A 8 -14.97 41.79 9.71
C ILE A 8 -14.07 42.89 10.30
N LEU A 9 -13.03 42.53 11.06
CA LEU A 9 -12.09 43.51 11.62
C LEU A 9 -11.41 44.35 10.54
N LEU A 10 -10.93 43.73 9.46
CA LEU A 10 -10.29 44.43 8.35
C LEU A 10 -11.26 45.43 7.69
N ILE A 11 -12.51 45.01 7.45
CA ILE A 11 -13.55 45.87 6.88
C ILE A 11 -13.84 47.05 7.82
N SER A 12 -14.01 46.80 9.12
CA SER A 12 -14.27 47.86 10.09
C SER A 12 -13.12 48.87 10.16
N LEU A 13 -11.87 48.42 10.11
CA LEU A 13 -10.69 49.31 10.09
C LEU A 13 -10.63 50.17 8.83
N LEU A 14 -10.99 49.62 7.66
CA LEU A 14 -11.07 50.36 6.41
C LEU A 14 -12.16 51.45 6.46
N ILE A 15 -13.30 51.15 7.07
CA ILE A 15 -14.38 52.14 7.28
C ILE A 15 -13.91 53.25 8.21
N ILE A 16 -13.24 52.91 9.32
CA ILE A 16 -12.69 53.91 10.26
C ILE A 16 -11.70 54.82 9.53
N LEU A 17 -10.79 54.28 8.71
CA LEU A 17 -9.85 55.09 7.94
C LEU A 17 -10.55 56.05 6.97
N ALA A 18 -11.58 55.59 6.25
CA ALA A 18 -12.36 56.43 5.35
C ALA A 18 -13.02 57.59 6.11
N CYS A 19 -13.66 57.29 7.25
CA CYS A 19 -14.25 58.31 8.13
C CYS A 19 -13.19 59.29 8.64
N SER A 20 -12.04 58.80 9.14
CA SER A 20 -10.94 59.65 9.64
C SER A 20 -10.39 60.57 8.55
N LEU A 21 -10.23 60.08 7.31
CA LEU A 21 -9.81 60.90 6.16
C LEU A 21 -10.83 61.98 5.84
N THR A 22 -12.12 61.66 5.78
CA THR A 22 -13.16 62.66 5.53
C THR A 22 -13.19 63.74 6.61
N LEU A 23 -13.02 63.35 7.88
CA LEU A 23 -13.03 64.22 9.04
C LEU A 23 -11.78 65.12 9.09
N PHE A 24 -10.63 64.60 8.65
CA PHE A 24 -9.42 65.39 8.45
C PHE A 24 -9.64 66.51 7.42
N PHE A 25 -10.16 66.19 6.23
CA PHE A 25 -10.35 67.18 5.17
C PHE A 25 -11.39 68.26 5.52
N THR A 26 -12.43 67.93 6.30
CA THR A 26 -13.38 68.95 6.80
C THR A 26 -12.79 69.82 7.89
N LEU A 27 -12.09 69.24 8.88
CA LEU A 27 -11.50 70.01 9.98
C LEU A 27 -10.27 70.82 9.57
N GLN A 28 -9.47 70.34 8.62
CA GLN A 28 -8.30 71.06 8.12
C GLN A 28 -8.68 72.43 7.53
N LYS A 29 -9.87 72.54 6.93
CA LYS A 29 -10.40 73.83 6.42
C LYS A 29 -10.65 74.86 7.53
N GLN A 30 -10.90 74.40 8.76
CA GLN A 30 -11.21 75.26 9.92
C GLN A 30 -10.03 75.45 10.87
N PHE A 31 -9.19 74.43 11.03
CA PHE A 31 -8.10 74.37 12.01
C PHE A 31 -6.78 74.03 11.32
N ASN A 32 -6.27 74.93 10.48
CA ASN A 32 -5.02 74.73 9.74
C ASN A 32 -3.78 75.10 10.58
N SER A 33 -3.59 74.42 11.72
CA SER A 33 -2.40 74.60 12.57
C SER A 33 -1.41 73.44 12.40
N THR A 34 -0.12 73.72 12.54
CA THR A 34 0.94 72.70 12.50
C THR A 34 0.74 71.61 13.55
N THR A 35 0.28 71.99 14.75
CA THR A 35 -0.01 71.04 15.83
C THR A 35 -1.15 70.10 15.46
N PHE A 36 -2.23 70.60 14.85
CA PHE A 36 -3.34 69.78 14.38
C PHE A 36 -2.88 68.75 13.34
N CYS A 37 -2.10 69.18 12.35
CA CYS A 37 -1.57 68.29 11.31
C CYS A 37 -0.66 67.19 11.88
N ILE A 38 0.20 67.50 12.86
CA ILE A 38 1.09 66.50 13.49
C ILE A 38 0.28 65.45 14.26
N PHE A 39 -0.68 65.86 15.10
CA PHE A 39 -1.51 64.94 15.88
C PHE A 39 -2.37 64.04 14.98
N PHE A 40 -3.00 64.62 13.96
CA PHE A 40 -3.83 63.84 13.03
C PHE A 40 -2.99 62.92 12.14
N GLY A 41 -1.81 63.38 11.72
CA GLY A 41 -0.84 62.55 10.98
C GLY A 41 -0.39 61.34 11.78
N ALA A 42 -0.10 61.50 13.07
CA ALA A 42 0.23 60.37 13.95
C ALA A 42 -0.93 59.37 14.06
N LEU A 43 -2.17 59.84 14.20
CA LEU A 43 -3.36 58.98 14.25
C LEU A 43 -3.57 58.20 12.94
N LEU A 44 -3.39 58.86 11.79
CA LEU A 44 -3.45 58.22 10.47
C LEU A 44 -2.36 57.16 10.31
N LEU A 45 -1.16 57.41 10.83
CA LEU A 45 -0.05 56.45 10.77
C LEU A 45 -0.35 55.20 11.62
N ILE A 46 -0.89 55.38 12.83
CA ILE A 46 -1.30 54.25 13.70
C ILE A 46 -2.42 53.42 13.06
N THR A 47 -3.44 54.08 12.50
CA THR A 47 -4.56 53.40 11.84
C THR A 47 -4.15 52.67 10.57
N THR A 48 -3.29 53.27 9.73
CA THR A 48 -2.74 52.59 8.55
C THR A 48 -1.85 51.41 8.92
N ALA A 49 -0.99 51.54 9.94
CA ALA A 49 -0.21 50.41 10.46
C ALA A 49 -1.11 49.26 10.95
N ALA A 50 -2.19 49.57 11.67
CA ALA A 50 -3.16 48.57 12.11
C ALA A 50 -3.87 47.87 10.94
N ILE A 51 -4.20 48.59 9.87
CA ILE A 51 -4.78 48.01 8.64
C ILE A 51 -3.79 47.07 7.97
N VAL A 52 -2.53 47.47 7.81
CA VAL A 52 -1.50 46.62 7.19
C VAL A 52 -1.30 45.33 7.99
N LEU A 53 -1.16 45.42 9.32
CA LEU A 53 -1.04 44.26 10.19
C LEU A 53 -2.29 43.37 10.14
N SER A 54 -3.49 43.95 10.13
CA SER A 54 -4.74 43.21 9.98
C SER A 54 -4.88 42.54 8.61
N GLY A 55 -4.41 43.21 7.55
CA GLY A 55 -4.38 42.69 6.18
C GLY A 55 -3.46 41.49 6.04
N ILE A 56 -2.22 41.61 6.54
CA ILE A 56 -1.27 40.49 6.59
C ILE A 56 -1.85 39.31 7.38
N LYS A 57 -2.44 39.56 8.55
CA LYS A 57 -3.09 38.52 9.35
C LYS A 57 -4.24 37.84 8.60
N CYS A 58 -5.08 38.63 7.93
CA CYS A 58 -6.19 38.09 7.14
C CYS A 58 -5.68 37.23 5.98
N ALA A 59 -4.60 37.65 5.32
CA ALA A 59 -3.95 36.91 4.25
C ALA A 59 -3.39 35.57 4.74
N ILE A 60 -2.62 35.57 5.83
CA ILE A 60 -2.09 34.33 6.44
C ILE A 60 -3.23 33.37 6.80
N MET A 61 -4.29 33.85 7.45
CA MET A 61 -5.42 33.01 7.87
C MET A 61 -6.20 32.39 6.71
N HIS A 62 -6.21 33.02 5.53
CA HIS A 62 -7.00 32.55 4.39
C HIS A 62 -6.18 31.78 3.36
N TYR A 63 -4.93 32.17 3.11
CA TYR A 63 -4.12 31.67 2.00
C TYR A 63 -3.01 30.71 2.41
N ASP A 64 -2.61 30.69 3.68
CA ASP A 64 -1.54 29.80 4.14
C ASP A 64 -2.12 28.46 4.62
N GLY A 65 -1.72 27.34 4.00
CA GLY A 65 -2.15 25.98 4.35
C GLY A 65 -3.47 25.48 3.76
N ILE A 66 -3.85 24.25 4.13
CA ILE A 66 -5.05 23.54 3.68
C ILE A 66 -6.27 23.97 4.51
N SER A 67 -7.30 24.47 3.83
CA SER A 67 -8.55 24.86 4.49
C SER A 67 -9.35 23.67 4.99
N MET A 68 -9.93 23.79 6.18
CA MET A 68 -10.82 22.79 6.75
C MET A 68 -12.28 23.23 6.76
N LYS A 69 -13.18 22.25 6.83
CA LYS A 69 -14.61 22.43 7.06
C LYS A 69 -15.10 21.35 8.01
N SER A 70 -15.94 21.73 8.98
CA SER A 70 -16.64 20.75 9.82
C SER A 70 -17.81 20.17 9.03
N ILE A 71 -17.95 18.85 9.06
CA ILE A 71 -19.02 18.09 8.39
C ILE A 71 -19.64 17.18 9.45
N SER A 72 -20.98 17.17 9.55
CA SER A 72 -21.70 16.27 10.46
C SER A 72 -21.63 14.82 9.96
N LYS A 73 -21.78 13.85 10.88
CA LYS A 73 -21.65 12.41 10.56
C LYS A 73 -22.64 11.91 9.50
N ASP A 74 -23.77 12.56 9.35
CA ASP A 74 -24.84 12.16 8.42
C ASP A 74 -24.70 12.79 7.02
N ASN A 75 -23.70 13.64 6.82
CA ASN A 75 -23.48 14.27 5.53
C ASN A 75 -22.61 13.41 4.61
N THR A 76 -22.48 13.87 3.37
CA THR A 76 -21.58 13.27 2.37
C THR A 76 -20.57 14.29 1.90
N ILE A 77 -19.37 13.82 1.59
CA ILE A 77 -18.35 14.61 0.90
C ILE A 77 -18.58 14.43 -0.59
N THR A 78 -18.99 15.50 -1.26
CA THR A 78 -19.14 15.52 -2.72
C THR A 78 -17.81 15.91 -3.36
N LEU A 79 -17.27 15.02 -4.19
CA LEU A 79 -16.08 15.21 -5.00
C LEU A 79 -16.41 16.06 -6.23
N ARG A 80 -15.47 16.90 -6.66
CA ARG A 80 -15.63 17.71 -7.87
C ARG A 80 -15.67 16.82 -9.11
N GLU A 81 -16.52 17.17 -10.07
CA GLU A 81 -16.55 16.55 -11.39
C GLU A 81 -15.67 17.33 -12.39
N PRO A 82 -14.94 16.63 -13.29
CA PRO A 82 -14.71 15.18 -13.32
C PRO A 82 -13.84 14.72 -12.13
N SER A 83 -14.16 13.54 -11.57
CA SER A 83 -13.59 13.08 -10.30
C SER A 83 -12.15 12.57 -10.43
N GLU A 84 -11.20 13.47 -10.62
CA GLU A 84 -9.76 13.23 -10.40
C GLU A 84 -9.38 13.35 -8.92
N GLN A 85 -10.38 13.33 -8.03
CA GLN A 85 -10.19 13.45 -6.59
C GLN A 85 -10.27 12.09 -5.91
N VAL A 86 -9.34 11.84 -5.02
CA VAL A 86 -9.38 10.72 -4.06
C VAL A 86 -9.48 11.27 -2.65
N VAL A 87 -9.94 10.45 -1.71
CA VAL A 87 -10.01 10.85 -0.30
C VAL A 87 -9.16 9.93 0.54
N VAL A 88 -8.27 10.54 1.33
CA VAL A 88 -7.54 9.86 2.40
C VAL A 88 -8.27 10.14 3.70
N PHE A 89 -8.74 9.08 4.35
CA PHE A 89 -9.38 9.16 5.64
C PHE A 89 -8.42 8.75 6.75
N LEU A 90 -8.18 9.69 7.67
CA LEU A 90 -7.42 9.50 8.88
C LEU A 90 -8.41 9.41 10.05
N PRO A 91 -8.59 8.22 10.64
CA PRO A 91 -9.48 8.06 11.78
C PRO A 91 -8.93 8.85 12.98
N ILE A 92 -9.78 9.63 13.64
CA ILE A 92 -9.43 10.34 14.88
C ILE A 92 -10.48 10.00 15.93
N PRO A 93 -10.07 9.65 17.16
CA PRO A 93 -11.02 9.41 18.25
C PRO A 93 -11.95 10.61 18.47
N PRO A 94 -13.25 10.40 18.72
CA PRO A 94 -14.18 11.49 19.01
C PRO A 94 -13.74 12.39 20.18
N GLU A 95 -13.00 11.84 21.14
CA GLU A 95 -12.48 12.54 22.29
C GLU A 95 -11.34 13.49 21.93
N GLU A 96 -10.67 13.30 20.80
CA GLU A 96 -9.49 14.08 20.39
C GLU A 96 -9.82 15.10 19.29
N ILE A 97 -10.92 14.91 18.55
CA ILE A 97 -11.29 15.76 17.40
C ILE A 97 -11.49 17.24 17.78
N HIS A 98 -11.92 17.50 19.02
CA HIS A 98 -12.18 18.86 19.52
C HIS A 98 -10.92 19.72 19.62
N LYS A 99 -9.72 19.10 19.63
CA LYS A 99 -8.44 19.81 19.62
C LYS A 99 -8.17 20.53 18.31
N ILE A 100 -8.85 20.13 17.21
CA ILE A 100 -8.70 20.73 15.89
C ILE A 100 -9.69 21.89 15.73
N ASP A 101 -9.19 23.12 15.65
CA ASP A 101 -10.04 24.28 15.35
C ASP A 101 -10.20 24.44 13.83
N THR A 102 -11.41 24.17 13.33
CA THR A 102 -11.77 24.30 11.90
C THR A 102 -11.74 25.74 11.37
N GLY A 103 -11.62 26.73 12.25
CA GLY A 103 -11.45 28.13 11.90
C GLY A 103 -10.08 28.47 11.32
N TYR A 104 -9.09 27.59 11.45
CA TYR A 104 -7.72 27.76 10.94
C TYR A 104 -7.41 26.75 9.82
N ASN A 105 -6.33 27.00 9.07
CA ASN A 105 -5.82 26.07 8.06
C ASN A 105 -4.74 25.17 8.67
N ILE A 106 -4.61 23.95 8.13
CA ILE A 106 -3.50 23.04 8.43
C ILE A 106 -2.30 23.44 7.55
N ILE A 107 -1.18 23.80 8.16
CA ILE A 107 0.08 24.10 7.46
C ILE A 107 0.93 22.83 7.32
N ASP A 108 0.95 22.01 8.36
CA ASP A 108 1.76 20.80 8.42
C ASP A 108 0.97 19.69 9.13
N LEU A 109 1.22 18.45 8.71
CA LEU A 109 0.59 17.25 9.22
C LEU A 109 1.64 16.15 9.25
N LEU A 110 1.92 15.61 10.43
CA LEU A 110 2.99 14.66 10.62
C LEU A 110 2.56 13.51 11.53
N TYR A 111 2.55 12.31 10.96
CA TYR A 111 2.22 11.07 11.65
C TYR A 111 3.48 10.45 12.26
N LYS A 112 3.57 10.37 13.59
CA LYS A 112 4.74 9.89 14.34
C LYS A 112 4.38 8.71 15.23
N LYS A 113 5.25 7.68 15.24
CA LYS A 113 5.19 6.60 16.23
C LYS A 113 5.77 7.08 17.56
N VAL A 114 5.09 6.79 18.67
CA VAL A 114 5.64 7.05 20.00
C VAL A 114 6.61 5.93 20.36
N SER A 115 7.88 6.25 20.61
CA SER A 115 8.99 5.28 20.68
C SER A 115 8.82 4.10 21.65
N TYR A 116 7.90 4.19 22.62
CA TYR A 116 7.74 3.21 23.70
C TYR A 116 6.36 2.53 23.75
N LYS A 117 5.44 2.88 22.85
CA LYS A 117 4.12 2.25 22.73
C LYS A 117 3.80 2.08 21.25
N ASP A 118 3.05 1.06 20.87
CA ASP A 118 2.51 0.97 19.50
C ASP A 118 1.48 2.07 19.18
N SER A 119 1.35 3.12 20.01
CA SER A 119 0.52 4.30 19.78
C SER A 119 1.15 5.26 18.77
N TYR A 120 0.30 5.82 17.92
CA TYR A 120 0.67 6.87 16.99
C TYR A 120 0.10 8.22 17.43
N ILE A 121 0.87 9.28 17.15
CA ILE A 121 0.46 10.66 17.33
C ILE A 121 0.37 11.31 15.96
N LEU A 122 -0.74 11.99 15.70
CA LEU A 122 -0.88 12.91 14.60
C LEU A 122 -0.57 14.32 15.11
N ASN A 123 0.57 14.85 14.70
CA ASN A 123 0.92 16.24 14.95
C ASN A 123 0.32 17.11 13.83
N ILE A 124 -0.52 18.06 14.20
CA ILE A 124 -1.14 19.01 13.28
C ILE A 124 -0.68 20.41 13.64
N LYS A 125 -0.14 21.12 12.66
CA LYS A 125 0.24 22.52 12.79
C LYS A 125 -0.80 23.41 12.13
N GLN A 126 -1.37 24.34 12.88
CA GLN A 126 -2.37 25.28 12.35
C GLN A 126 -1.85 26.72 12.28
N ASN A 127 -2.34 27.49 11.31
CA ASN A 127 -1.98 28.91 11.11
C ASN A 127 -2.62 29.89 12.13
N ASN A 128 -2.79 29.46 13.39
CA ASN A 128 -3.40 30.26 14.46
C ASN A 128 -2.45 31.32 15.06
N THR A 129 -1.38 31.70 14.36
CA THR A 129 -0.37 32.59 14.93
C THR A 129 -0.73 34.08 14.79
N ILE A 130 -0.37 34.82 15.84
CA ILE A 130 -0.26 36.28 15.84
C ILE A 130 1.06 36.64 15.15
N LEU A 131 1.13 37.78 14.47
CA LEU A 131 2.32 38.35 13.79
C LEU A 131 3.61 38.46 14.64
N PHE A 132 3.60 38.05 15.92
CA PHE A 132 4.76 38.02 16.84
C PHE A 132 4.79 36.80 17.79
N SER A 133 4.05 35.72 17.49
CA SER A 133 4.12 34.48 18.28
C SER A 133 5.05 33.47 17.63
N SER A 134 6.15 33.14 18.30
CA SER A 134 7.05 32.05 17.92
C SER A 134 6.45 30.65 18.14
N LYS A 135 5.28 30.55 18.77
CA LYS A 135 4.60 29.28 19.00
C LYS A 135 3.56 29.06 17.91
N ASN A 136 3.93 28.23 16.94
CA ASN A 136 2.94 27.47 16.19
C ASN A 136 2.14 26.64 17.20
N SER A 137 0.81 26.57 17.07
CA SER A 137 0.02 25.65 17.89
C SER A 137 0.18 24.26 17.28
N ASP A 138 1.27 23.60 17.66
CA ASP A 138 1.47 22.19 17.38
C ASP A 138 0.46 21.42 18.24
N ILE A 139 -0.48 20.76 17.58
CA ILE A 139 -1.53 19.97 18.21
C ILE A 139 -1.14 18.51 18.11
N ASP A 140 -0.93 17.86 19.24
CA ASP A 140 -0.70 16.43 19.30
C ASP A 140 -2.03 15.70 19.56
N ILE A 141 -2.42 14.88 18.58
CA ILE A 141 -3.63 14.07 18.60
C ILE A 141 -3.21 12.62 18.80
N SER A 142 -3.70 12.02 19.88
CA SER A 142 -3.50 10.59 20.10
C SER A 142 -4.44 9.80 19.19
N LEU A 143 -3.89 8.90 18.38
CA LEU A 143 -4.68 8.08 17.47
C LEU A 143 -5.08 6.74 18.10
N ASP A 144 -6.26 6.26 17.75
CA ASP A 144 -6.69 4.91 18.06
C ASP A 144 -6.12 3.95 17.00
N ASN A 145 -5.27 3.04 17.46
CA ASN A 145 -4.61 2.05 16.61
C ASN A 145 -5.54 0.96 16.07
N THR A 146 -6.78 0.87 16.56
CA THR A 146 -7.75 -0.13 16.06
C THR A 146 -8.26 0.21 14.67
N LYS A 147 -8.30 1.50 14.32
CA LYS A 147 -8.75 1.98 13.01
C LYS A 147 -7.56 2.35 12.14
N LYS A 148 -7.53 1.81 10.92
CA LYS A 148 -6.47 2.07 9.93
C LYS A 148 -6.81 3.27 9.05
N VAL A 149 -5.78 3.92 8.52
CA VAL A 149 -5.93 4.94 7.47
C VAL A 149 -6.51 4.27 6.21
N GLN A 150 -7.49 4.92 5.60
CA GLN A 150 -8.19 4.40 4.42
C GLN A 150 -8.00 5.33 3.23
N LEU A 151 -7.95 4.75 2.03
CA LEU A 151 -7.94 5.49 0.77
C LEU A 151 -9.17 5.11 -0.04
N PHE A 152 -10.04 6.09 -0.24
CA PHE A 152 -11.24 5.96 -1.06
C PHE A 152 -10.90 6.37 -2.50
N MET A 153 -10.82 5.39 -3.38
CA MET A 153 -10.57 5.57 -4.82
C MET A 153 -11.79 5.25 -5.70
N GLU A 154 -12.94 4.92 -5.10
CA GLU A 154 -14.13 4.52 -5.86
C GLU A 154 -14.63 5.68 -6.74
N ASN A 155 -15.31 5.33 -7.85
CA ASN A 155 -15.89 6.30 -8.77
C ASN A 155 -17.14 7.01 -8.20
N HIS A 156 -17.50 6.73 -6.95
CA HIS A 156 -18.59 7.41 -6.29
C HIS A 156 -18.20 8.87 -6.03
N THR A 157 -19.06 9.78 -6.49
CA THR A 157 -18.91 11.22 -6.25
C THR A 157 -19.16 11.58 -4.79
N ASN A 158 -19.81 10.70 -4.02
CA ASN A 158 -20.17 10.94 -2.63
C ASN A 158 -19.54 9.90 -1.70
N ILE A 159 -18.80 10.38 -0.71
CA ILE A 159 -18.22 9.55 0.36
C ILE A 159 -18.98 9.81 1.66
N SER A 160 -19.49 8.76 2.28
CA SER A 160 -20.27 8.84 3.53
C SER A 160 -19.34 9.05 4.73
N THR A 161 -19.61 10.05 5.56
CA THR A 161 -18.75 10.42 6.71
C THR A 161 -19.21 9.80 8.03
N LYS A 162 -19.45 8.48 8.04
CA LYS A 162 -19.96 7.78 9.23
C LYS A 162 -18.96 7.76 10.39
N ASP A 163 -17.67 7.67 10.07
CA ASP A 163 -16.61 7.62 11.07
C ASP A 163 -16.05 9.02 11.36
N THR A 164 -15.75 9.27 12.65
CA THR A 164 -15.05 10.49 13.08
C THR A 164 -13.60 10.46 12.61
N GLY A 165 -13.14 11.55 12.00
CA GLY A 165 -11.76 11.69 11.55
C GLY A 165 -11.57 12.84 10.57
N LEU A 166 -10.38 12.90 9.98
CA LEU A 166 -10.06 13.84 8.91
C LEU A 166 -10.23 13.16 7.55
N TYR A 167 -11.04 13.78 6.69
CA TYR A 167 -11.19 13.38 5.30
C TYR A 167 -10.43 14.39 4.43
N ILE A 168 -9.27 13.98 3.91
CA ILE A 168 -8.41 14.82 3.08
C ILE A 168 -8.70 14.52 1.61
N THR A 169 -9.25 15.49 0.90
CA THR A 169 -9.49 15.38 -0.54
C THR A 169 -8.23 15.80 -1.29
N VAL A 170 -7.76 14.95 -2.21
CA VAL A 170 -6.52 15.14 -2.96
C VAL A 170 -6.80 15.01 -4.45
N ASN A 171 -6.29 15.95 -5.25
CA ASN A 171 -6.31 15.85 -6.71
C ASN A 171 -5.16 14.92 -7.15
N VAL A 172 -5.47 13.86 -7.89
CA VAL A 172 -4.48 12.90 -8.38
C VAL A 172 -4.99 12.20 -9.63
N ASP A 173 -4.08 11.80 -10.51
CA ASP A 173 -4.40 10.84 -11.55
C ASP A 173 -4.75 9.48 -10.92
N LYS A 174 -6.05 9.20 -10.83
CA LYS A 174 -6.60 7.95 -10.31
C LYS A 174 -6.06 6.73 -11.05
N SER A 175 -5.79 6.84 -12.35
CA SER A 175 -5.31 5.72 -13.16
C SER A 175 -3.88 5.36 -12.76
N LEU A 176 -3.01 6.35 -12.62
CA LEU A 176 -1.62 6.18 -12.22
C LEU A 176 -1.50 5.70 -10.77
N LEU A 177 -2.31 6.26 -9.86
CA LEU A 177 -2.37 5.81 -8.48
C LEU A 177 -2.88 4.37 -8.38
N SER A 178 -3.95 4.03 -9.11
CA SER A 178 -4.50 2.67 -9.16
C SER A 178 -3.48 1.67 -9.70
N GLN A 179 -2.76 2.00 -10.77
CA GLN A 179 -1.70 1.15 -11.32
C GLN A 179 -0.58 0.91 -10.29
N SER A 180 -0.17 1.96 -9.59
CA SER A 180 0.91 1.88 -8.59
C SER A 180 0.49 1.02 -7.40
N MET A 181 -0.74 1.20 -6.91
CA MET A 181 -1.32 0.39 -5.83
C MET A 181 -1.56 -1.06 -6.26
N LYS A 182 -2.04 -1.32 -7.48
CA LYS A 182 -2.35 -2.68 -7.99
C LYS A 182 -1.11 -3.57 -8.19
N LYS A 183 0.08 -2.99 -8.34
CA LYS A 183 1.35 -3.73 -8.39
C LYS A 183 1.70 -4.42 -7.06
N HIS A 184 1.02 -4.04 -5.99
CA HIS A 184 1.34 -4.41 -4.63
C HIS A 184 0.09 -4.97 -3.94
N VAL A 185 0.28 -5.95 -3.06
CA VAL A 185 -0.82 -6.73 -2.49
C VAL A 185 -0.90 -6.47 -1.00
N GLY A 186 -2.11 -6.36 -0.45
CA GLY A 186 -2.28 -6.05 0.97
C GLY A 186 -1.70 -4.68 1.34
N ASN A 187 -1.90 -3.68 0.46
CA ASN A 187 -1.51 -2.31 0.74
C ASN A 187 -2.18 -1.81 2.02
N GLU A 188 -1.37 -1.33 2.94
CA GLU A 188 -1.76 -0.70 4.18
C GLU A 188 -1.04 0.64 4.28
N ILE A 189 -1.79 1.73 4.45
CA ILE A 189 -1.20 3.06 4.65
C ILE A 189 -0.80 3.16 6.12
N LEU A 190 0.50 3.30 6.37
CA LEU A 190 1.06 3.38 7.71
C LEU A 190 1.10 4.82 8.23
N HIS A 191 1.60 5.73 7.40
CA HIS A 191 1.87 7.11 7.79
C HIS A 191 1.42 8.06 6.69
N VAL A 192 0.90 9.20 7.12
CA VAL A 192 0.48 10.29 6.25
C VAL A 192 1.27 11.52 6.68
N THR A 193 1.93 12.17 5.74
CA THR A 193 2.62 13.44 5.99
C THR A 193 2.24 14.47 4.93
N LEU A 194 2.19 15.74 5.33
CA LEU A 194 2.02 16.86 4.41
C LEU A 194 3.39 17.50 4.20
N GLN A 195 3.86 17.53 2.95
CA GLN A 195 5.12 18.16 2.59
C GLN A 195 4.95 18.96 1.32
N ASP A 196 5.32 20.24 1.34
CA ASP A 196 5.25 21.15 0.19
C ASP A 196 3.88 21.17 -0.50
N GLY A 197 2.80 21.13 0.29
CA GLY A 197 1.42 21.09 -0.20
C GLY A 197 0.99 19.75 -0.82
N LYS A 198 1.85 18.73 -0.79
CA LYS A 198 1.56 17.37 -1.25
C LYS A 198 1.37 16.42 -0.09
N LEU A 199 0.39 15.54 -0.20
CA LEU A 199 0.16 14.49 0.77
C LEU A 199 1.02 13.27 0.41
N LEU A 200 1.95 12.91 1.27
CA LEU A 200 2.80 11.74 1.13
C LEU A 200 2.21 10.59 1.96
N LEU A 201 2.06 9.43 1.31
CA LEU A 201 1.54 8.22 1.93
C LEU A 201 2.64 7.17 1.98
N THR A 202 3.02 6.76 3.19
CA THR A 202 3.94 5.63 3.38
C THR A 202 3.11 4.37 3.52
N CYS A 203 3.28 3.45 2.57
CA CYS A 203 2.52 2.20 2.53
C CYS A 203 3.39 0.99 2.88
N LYS A 204 2.81 0.07 3.64
CA LYS A 204 3.28 -1.31 3.77
C LYS A 204 2.52 -2.17 2.78
N TYR A 205 3.22 -3.07 2.11
CA TYR A 205 2.60 -4.00 1.19
C TYR A 205 3.38 -5.29 1.08
N ILE A 206 2.73 -6.30 0.53
CA ILE A 206 3.32 -7.57 0.13
C ILE A 206 3.69 -7.47 -1.34
N ARG A 207 4.97 -7.65 -1.62
CA ARG A 207 5.50 -7.74 -2.98
C ARG A 207 5.71 -9.21 -3.33
N PHE A 208 5.11 -9.66 -4.41
CA PHE A 208 5.40 -10.96 -4.99
C PHE A 208 6.46 -10.79 -6.07
N TYR A 209 7.51 -11.60 -6.01
CA TYR A 209 8.57 -11.58 -7.01
C TYR A 209 8.08 -12.26 -8.30
N SER A 210 8.24 -11.58 -9.42
CA SER A 210 8.12 -12.11 -10.79
C SER A 210 9.45 -11.98 -11.50
N SER A 211 9.75 -12.89 -12.43
CA SER A 211 10.99 -12.90 -13.22
C SER A 211 11.24 -11.60 -13.99
N GLU A 212 10.19 -10.90 -14.41
CA GLU A 212 10.32 -9.63 -15.14
C GLU A 212 11.00 -8.51 -14.33
N LEU A 213 10.96 -8.58 -12.99
CA LEU A 213 11.54 -7.56 -12.11
C LEU A 213 13.01 -7.83 -11.73
N LEU A 214 13.52 -9.03 -11.98
CA LEU A 214 14.92 -9.44 -11.72
C LEU A 214 15.88 -8.95 -12.82
N ASN A 215 15.36 -8.56 -13.98
CA ASN A 215 16.13 -7.92 -15.04
C ASN A 215 16.62 -6.49 -14.68
N ASN A 216 16.14 -5.92 -13.57
CA ASN A 216 16.67 -4.68 -13.04
C ASN A 216 17.76 -4.99 -12.00
N SER A 217 19.03 -4.80 -12.39
CA SER A 217 20.26 -5.14 -11.64
C SER A 217 20.37 -4.55 -10.22
N ALA A 218 19.46 -3.66 -9.82
CA ALA A 218 19.42 -3.04 -8.50
C ALA A 218 18.68 -3.88 -7.43
N ILE A 219 17.90 -4.91 -7.81
CA ILE A 219 17.15 -5.75 -6.86
C ILE A 219 17.75 -7.15 -6.87
N LYS A 220 18.66 -7.42 -5.93
CA LYS A 220 19.08 -8.80 -5.64
C LYS A 220 17.86 -9.57 -5.09
N ASP A 221 17.61 -10.76 -5.63
CA ASP A 221 16.60 -11.67 -5.09
C ASP A 221 16.87 -11.87 -3.58
N PRO A 222 15.91 -11.59 -2.68
CA PRO A 222 16.07 -11.93 -1.26
C PRO A 222 15.99 -13.43 -1.02
N TYR A 223 15.50 -14.21 -1.98
CA TYR A 223 15.42 -15.67 -1.92
C TYR A 223 16.55 -16.27 -2.75
N GLY A 224 17.48 -16.93 -2.08
CA GLY A 224 18.55 -17.65 -2.71
C GLY A 224 18.19 -19.10 -3.01
N GLN A 225 19.19 -19.84 -3.46
CA GLN A 225 19.11 -21.28 -3.66
C GLN A 225 18.64 -22.02 -2.39
N GLU A 226 18.98 -21.54 -1.19
CA GLU A 226 18.67 -22.19 0.09
C GLU A 226 17.16 -22.23 0.38
N GLU A 227 16.43 -21.13 0.11
CA GLU A 227 14.98 -21.07 0.33
C GLU A 227 14.23 -21.98 -0.66
N PHE A 228 14.68 -22.02 -1.92
CA PHE A 228 14.11 -22.93 -2.91
C PHE A 228 14.44 -24.40 -2.61
N GLU A 229 15.59 -24.69 -2.00
CA GLU A 229 15.93 -26.04 -1.52
C GLU A 229 14.95 -26.51 -0.44
N GLN A 230 14.51 -25.64 0.47
CA GLN A 230 13.48 -25.98 1.46
C GLN A 230 12.13 -26.30 0.78
N ILE A 231 11.74 -25.51 -0.23
CA ILE A 231 10.51 -25.75 -1.00
C ILE A 231 10.59 -27.08 -1.75
N LEU A 232 11.71 -27.37 -2.39
CA LEU A 232 11.92 -28.61 -3.15
C LEU A 232 11.84 -29.87 -2.28
N ARG A 233 12.14 -29.76 -0.98
CA ARG A 233 11.99 -30.84 0.00
C ARG A 233 10.55 -31.05 0.47
N TYR A 234 9.64 -30.13 0.17
CA TYR A 234 8.23 -30.26 0.51
C TYR A 234 7.66 -31.51 -0.16
N LYS A 235 7.03 -32.37 0.65
CA LYS A 235 6.47 -33.64 0.20
C LYS A 235 5.02 -33.46 -0.22
N VAL A 236 4.69 -33.93 -1.40
CA VAL A 236 3.35 -33.86 -1.97
C VAL A 236 2.82 -35.25 -2.28
N LYS A 237 1.50 -35.42 -2.15
CA LYS A 237 0.81 -36.65 -2.55
C LYS A 237 0.69 -36.69 -4.08
N SER A 238 0.87 -37.86 -4.67
CA SER A 238 0.64 -38.04 -6.10
C SER A 238 -0.85 -37.87 -6.43
N THR A 239 -1.14 -37.27 -7.58
CA THR A 239 -2.52 -37.12 -8.08
C THR A 239 -3.15 -38.45 -8.48
N SER A 240 -2.33 -39.43 -8.91
CA SER A 240 -2.78 -40.75 -9.34
C SER A 240 -2.93 -41.75 -8.19
N ASP A 241 -2.10 -41.60 -7.16
CA ASP A 241 -2.09 -42.47 -5.98
C ASP A 241 -1.79 -41.61 -4.75
N LYS A 242 -2.83 -41.33 -3.96
CA LYS A 242 -2.72 -40.48 -2.78
C LYS A 242 -1.86 -41.09 -1.67
N SER A 243 -1.56 -42.39 -1.73
CA SER A 243 -0.64 -43.07 -0.80
C SER A 243 0.83 -42.82 -1.14
N LEU A 244 1.12 -42.48 -2.40
CA LEU A 244 2.47 -42.18 -2.85
C LEU A 244 2.84 -40.73 -2.53
N VAL A 245 3.76 -40.55 -1.59
CA VAL A 245 4.28 -39.24 -1.16
C VAL A 245 5.69 -39.07 -1.70
N ARG A 246 5.95 -37.99 -2.44
CA ARG A 246 7.27 -37.68 -3.00
C ARG A 246 7.63 -36.21 -2.83
N PRO A 247 8.92 -35.86 -2.71
CA PRO A 247 9.33 -34.47 -2.66
C PRO A 247 9.04 -33.77 -4.00
N LEU A 248 8.77 -32.47 -3.95
CA LEU A 248 8.63 -31.63 -5.14
C LEU A 248 9.86 -31.74 -6.05
N TYR A 249 11.04 -31.92 -5.46
CA TYR A 249 12.28 -32.18 -6.18
C TYR A 249 12.15 -33.33 -7.19
N ASP A 250 11.60 -34.48 -6.78
CA ASP A 250 11.47 -35.65 -7.65
C ASP A 250 10.58 -35.34 -8.87
N ILE A 251 9.48 -34.61 -8.66
CA ILE A 251 8.56 -34.22 -9.73
C ILE A 251 9.24 -33.26 -10.71
N ILE A 252 9.96 -32.26 -10.21
CA ILE A 252 10.65 -31.26 -11.04
C ILE A 252 11.82 -31.89 -11.79
N ALA A 253 12.63 -32.70 -11.11
CA ALA A 253 13.73 -33.42 -11.70
C ALA A 253 13.24 -34.31 -12.85
N ILE A 254 12.15 -35.08 -12.66
CA ILE A 254 11.55 -35.87 -13.73
C ILE A 254 11.11 -35.01 -14.90
N ARG A 255 10.45 -33.87 -14.65
CA ARG A 255 9.99 -32.95 -15.72
C ARG A 255 11.18 -32.39 -16.50
N ILE A 256 12.22 -31.93 -15.82
CA ILE A 256 13.44 -31.38 -16.43
C ILE A 256 14.17 -32.46 -17.23
N LEU A 257 14.35 -33.66 -16.69
CA LEU A 257 15.02 -34.78 -17.37
C LEU A 257 14.24 -35.27 -18.59
N SER A 258 12.91 -35.26 -18.52
CA SER A 258 12.04 -35.62 -19.65
C SER A 258 12.13 -34.61 -20.80
N ASN A 259 12.28 -33.32 -20.48
CA ASN A 259 12.39 -32.25 -21.46
C ASN A 259 13.82 -32.02 -21.98
N CYS A 260 14.82 -32.54 -21.27
CA CYS A 260 16.20 -32.55 -21.75
C CYS A 260 16.31 -33.44 -23.00
N PRO A 261 17.11 -33.11 -24.02
CA PRO A 261 17.34 -34.01 -25.14
C PRO A 261 18.03 -35.32 -24.72
N PRO A 262 18.05 -36.36 -25.58
CA PRO A 262 18.91 -37.52 -25.38
C PRO A 262 20.38 -37.09 -25.22
N ILE A 263 21.11 -37.77 -24.35
CA ILE A 263 22.53 -37.48 -24.11
C ILE A 263 23.34 -38.20 -25.21
N ASP A 264 24.09 -37.41 -25.98
CA ASP A 264 25.02 -37.86 -27.01
C ASP A 264 26.48 -37.75 -26.54
N ASN A 265 27.39 -38.40 -27.26
CA ASN A 265 28.82 -38.40 -26.95
C ASN A 265 29.49 -37.06 -27.28
N ASP A 266 28.94 -36.31 -28.24
CA ASP A 266 29.47 -35.02 -28.70
C ASP A 266 29.07 -33.85 -27.77
N ASN A 267 28.24 -34.14 -26.76
CA ASN A 267 27.70 -33.18 -25.80
C ASN A 267 26.92 -32.02 -26.44
N ASP A 268 26.33 -32.24 -27.62
CA ASP A 268 25.50 -31.23 -28.29
C ASP A 268 24.19 -31.02 -27.54
N TRP A 269 23.70 -32.04 -26.85
CA TRP A 269 22.58 -31.95 -25.92
C TRP A 269 22.75 -30.81 -24.90
N ALA A 270 23.97 -30.55 -24.41
CA ALA A 270 24.28 -29.53 -23.42
C ALA A 270 24.17 -28.09 -23.95
N LYS A 271 24.19 -27.90 -25.28
CA LYS A 271 24.05 -26.59 -25.92
C LYS A 271 22.58 -26.17 -26.10
N THR A 272 21.66 -27.14 -26.05
CA THR A 272 20.21 -26.90 -26.16
C THR A 272 19.66 -26.18 -24.93
N GLU A 273 18.48 -25.55 -25.06
CA GLU A 273 17.81 -24.90 -23.93
C GLU A 273 17.48 -25.91 -22.81
N GLY A 274 16.92 -27.07 -23.15
CA GLY A 274 16.59 -28.13 -22.20
C GLY A 274 17.84 -28.67 -21.48
N GLY A 275 18.95 -28.85 -22.21
CA GLY A 275 20.23 -29.25 -21.63
C GLY A 275 20.79 -28.20 -20.67
N LYS A 276 20.78 -26.91 -21.04
CA LYS A 276 21.23 -25.80 -20.18
C LYS A 276 20.40 -25.67 -18.91
N ILE A 277 19.07 -25.81 -18.99
CA ILE A 277 18.18 -25.82 -17.83
C ILE A 277 18.50 -27.01 -16.92
N ALA A 278 18.69 -28.21 -17.48
CA ALA A 278 19.02 -29.39 -16.70
C ALA A 278 20.37 -29.24 -15.99
N ILE A 279 21.41 -28.84 -16.72
CA ILE A 279 22.75 -28.57 -16.17
C ILE A 279 22.65 -27.54 -15.04
N ARG A 280 21.95 -26.42 -15.27
CA ARG A 280 21.81 -25.37 -14.25
C ARG A 280 21.05 -25.86 -13.02
N PHE A 281 19.91 -26.54 -13.20
CA PHE A 281 19.11 -27.07 -12.10
C PHE A 281 19.90 -28.05 -11.23
N PHE A 282 20.55 -29.04 -11.84
CA PHE A 282 21.31 -30.05 -11.10
C PHE A 282 22.62 -29.50 -10.51
N SER A 283 23.17 -28.41 -11.07
CA SER A 283 24.30 -27.70 -10.45
C SER A 283 23.90 -26.94 -9.18
N MET A 284 22.68 -26.38 -9.13
CA MET A 284 22.15 -25.70 -7.95
C MET A 284 21.67 -26.72 -6.90
N PHE A 285 20.86 -27.67 -7.35
CA PHE A 285 20.11 -28.60 -6.52
C PHE A 285 20.64 -30.02 -6.76
N ASP A 286 21.84 -30.26 -6.24
CA ASP A 286 22.52 -31.56 -6.34
C ASP A 286 21.61 -32.72 -5.93
N ALA A 287 21.44 -33.69 -6.82
CA ALA A 287 20.47 -34.77 -6.63
C ALA A 287 20.79 -35.65 -5.42
N LYS A 288 22.08 -35.88 -5.13
CA LYS A 288 22.50 -36.68 -3.98
C LYS A 288 22.10 -36.01 -2.67
N ARG A 289 22.29 -34.68 -2.57
CA ARG A 289 21.86 -33.85 -1.44
C ARG A 289 20.34 -33.76 -1.32
N MET A 290 19.64 -33.58 -2.44
CA MET A 290 18.20 -33.34 -2.45
C MET A 290 17.34 -34.58 -2.21
N LEU A 291 17.82 -35.74 -2.64
CA LEU A 291 17.13 -37.02 -2.46
C LEU A 291 17.58 -37.77 -1.19
N TYR A 292 18.47 -37.20 -0.36
CA TYR A 292 19.04 -37.87 0.83
C TYR A 292 19.61 -39.27 0.52
N GLY A 293 20.27 -39.41 -0.64
CA GLY A 293 20.82 -40.69 -1.10
C GLY A 293 19.79 -41.68 -1.65
N GLN A 294 18.51 -41.31 -1.75
CA GLN A 294 17.51 -42.10 -2.48
C GLN A 294 17.65 -41.94 -4.00
N GLU A 295 17.21 -42.95 -4.74
CA GLU A 295 17.16 -42.89 -6.20
C GLU A 295 15.93 -42.10 -6.69
N LEU A 296 16.05 -41.51 -7.87
CA LEU A 296 14.93 -40.89 -8.57
C LEU A 296 13.84 -41.95 -8.81
N SER A 297 12.56 -41.59 -8.63
CA SER A 297 11.48 -42.58 -8.75
C SER A 297 11.35 -43.20 -10.15
N ASN A 298 11.82 -42.50 -11.18
CA ASN A 298 11.90 -43.02 -12.55
C ASN A 298 13.30 -43.56 -12.88
N LYS A 299 13.45 -44.89 -12.88
CA LYS A 299 14.72 -45.60 -13.14
C LYS A 299 15.33 -45.30 -14.52
N GLN A 300 14.52 -45.07 -15.55
CA GLN A 300 15.04 -44.77 -16.89
C GLN A 300 15.68 -43.37 -16.92
N LEU A 301 15.09 -42.41 -16.22
CA LEU A 301 15.63 -41.05 -16.11
C LEU A 301 16.81 -40.95 -15.15
N ALA A 302 16.98 -41.92 -14.23
CA ALA A 302 18.13 -41.97 -13.33
C ALA A 302 19.48 -42.12 -14.07
N VAL A 303 19.51 -42.89 -15.17
CA VAL A 303 20.71 -43.02 -16.03
C VAL A 303 21.07 -41.68 -16.65
N LYS A 304 20.06 -40.95 -17.13
CA LYS A 304 20.22 -39.63 -17.72
C LYS A 304 20.71 -38.60 -16.71
N LEU A 305 20.16 -38.64 -15.49
CA LEU A 305 20.61 -37.82 -14.38
C LEU A 305 22.09 -38.06 -14.06
N LYS A 306 22.51 -39.32 -13.98
CA LYS A 306 23.91 -39.67 -13.72
C LYS A 306 24.85 -39.06 -14.77
N ALA A 307 24.53 -39.22 -16.05
CA ALA A 307 25.34 -38.66 -17.13
C ALA A 307 25.42 -37.12 -17.10
N ILE A 308 24.33 -36.44 -16.71
CA ILE A 308 24.34 -34.97 -16.52
C ILE A 308 25.22 -34.58 -15.32
N THR A 309 25.12 -35.29 -14.20
CA THR A 309 25.95 -35.03 -13.01
C THR A 309 27.43 -35.26 -13.29
N ASP A 310 27.77 -36.32 -14.03
CA ASP A 310 29.13 -36.61 -14.46
C ASP A 310 29.66 -35.48 -15.38
N TYR A 311 28.84 -35.01 -16.32
CA TYR A 311 29.15 -33.87 -17.18
C TYR A 311 29.41 -32.58 -16.38
N ILE A 312 28.55 -32.26 -15.40
CA ILE A 312 28.70 -31.07 -14.52
C ILE A 312 29.99 -31.15 -13.71
N THR A 313 30.38 -32.34 -13.25
CA THR A 313 31.58 -32.52 -12.43
C THR A 313 32.86 -32.39 -13.25
N ASN A 314 32.84 -32.89 -14.49
CA ASN A 314 34.01 -32.93 -15.38
C ASN A 314 34.28 -31.60 -16.09
N ILE A 315 33.26 -30.75 -16.27
CA ILE A 315 33.41 -29.45 -16.89
C ILE A 315 33.36 -28.41 -15.80
N THR A 316 34.36 -27.54 -15.72
CA THR A 316 34.35 -26.38 -14.82
C THR A 316 33.27 -25.40 -15.28
N PHE A 317 32.00 -25.72 -14.99
CA PHE A 317 30.85 -24.98 -15.48
C PHE A 317 30.77 -23.64 -14.76
N LYS A 318 31.22 -22.57 -15.44
CA LYS A 318 30.89 -21.20 -15.05
C LYS A 318 29.45 -20.94 -15.50
N GLY A 319 28.51 -21.30 -14.63
CA GLY A 319 27.11 -21.36 -15.01
C GLY A 319 26.54 -20.04 -15.53
N ASN A 320 25.78 -20.13 -16.62
CA ASN A 320 24.99 -19.02 -17.10
C ASN A 320 23.79 -18.81 -16.18
N MET A 321 23.80 -17.70 -15.43
CA MET A 321 22.73 -17.32 -14.48
C MET A 321 21.39 -17.00 -15.18
N SER A 322 21.36 -16.95 -16.52
CA SER A 322 20.15 -16.61 -17.29
C SER A 322 18.99 -17.62 -17.14
N TYR A 323 19.23 -18.80 -16.56
CA TYR A 323 18.20 -19.84 -16.40
C TYR A 323 17.64 -19.95 -14.97
N ASP A 324 18.18 -19.17 -14.02
CA ASP A 324 17.79 -19.21 -12.61
C ASP A 324 16.30 -18.89 -12.45
N ASP A 325 15.84 -17.83 -13.12
CA ASP A 325 14.45 -17.39 -13.12
C ASP A 325 13.48 -18.44 -13.66
N VAL A 326 13.88 -19.14 -14.71
CA VAL A 326 13.06 -20.20 -15.31
C VAL A 326 12.88 -21.33 -14.31
N ILE A 327 13.97 -21.73 -13.65
CA ILE A 327 13.98 -22.78 -12.64
C ILE A 327 13.15 -22.37 -11.41
N PHE A 328 13.42 -21.21 -10.84
CA PHE A 328 12.71 -20.72 -9.65
C PHE A 328 11.21 -20.54 -9.91
N ASN A 329 10.82 -20.04 -11.08
CA ASN A 329 9.41 -19.98 -11.46
C ASN A 329 8.77 -21.38 -11.58
N GLN A 330 9.46 -22.37 -12.15
CA GLN A 330 8.95 -23.73 -12.20
C GLN A 330 8.73 -24.31 -10.80
N ILE A 331 9.68 -24.11 -9.89
CA ILE A 331 9.57 -24.58 -8.49
C ILE A 331 8.38 -23.91 -7.79
N LYS A 332 8.31 -22.58 -7.86
CA LYS A 332 7.24 -21.78 -7.25
C LYS A 332 5.87 -22.18 -7.78
N ASN A 333 5.71 -22.30 -9.10
CA ASN A 333 4.43 -22.66 -9.71
C ASN A 333 4.00 -24.07 -9.29
N LEU A 334 4.92 -25.04 -9.29
CA LEU A 334 4.59 -26.39 -8.86
C LEU A 334 4.23 -26.46 -7.38
N TYR A 335 4.96 -25.73 -6.52
CA TYR A 335 4.63 -25.65 -5.09
C TYR A 335 3.23 -25.08 -4.88
N LEU A 336 2.88 -23.97 -5.53
CA LEU A 336 1.54 -23.38 -5.43
C LEU A 336 0.44 -24.31 -5.95
N GLU A 337 0.74 -25.13 -6.97
CA GLU A 337 -0.17 -26.11 -7.55
C GLU A 337 -0.39 -27.33 -6.65
N LYS A 338 0.63 -27.78 -5.91
CA LYS A 338 0.62 -29.08 -5.21
C LYS A 338 0.64 -28.99 -3.68
N CYS A 339 0.83 -27.80 -3.11
CA CYS A 339 0.87 -27.62 -1.67
C CYS A 339 -0.50 -27.92 -1.05
N ASP A 340 -0.51 -28.77 -0.02
CA ASP A 340 -1.75 -29.16 0.66
C ASP A 340 -2.51 -27.94 1.20
N GLU A 341 -1.81 -26.87 1.58
CA GLU A 341 -2.44 -25.63 2.06
C GLU A 341 -3.26 -24.89 0.98
N THR A 342 -3.05 -25.18 -0.30
CA THR A 342 -3.81 -24.60 -1.42
C THR A 342 -4.73 -25.61 -2.11
N THR A 343 -4.55 -26.91 -1.89
CA THR A 343 -5.28 -27.98 -2.59
C THR A 343 -6.18 -28.84 -1.72
N GLU A 344 -5.86 -29.03 -0.43
CA GLU A 344 -6.66 -29.86 0.47
C GLU A 344 -7.84 -29.06 1.04
N TYR A 345 -9.05 -29.60 0.90
CA TYR A 345 -10.29 -28.90 1.28
C TYR A 345 -10.26 -28.38 2.72
N HIS A 346 -9.84 -29.21 3.67
CA HIS A 346 -9.79 -28.88 5.09
C HIS A 346 -8.79 -27.76 5.45
N LEU A 347 -7.95 -27.33 4.51
CA LEU A 347 -6.98 -26.24 4.69
C LEU A 347 -7.34 -24.96 3.94
N LEU A 348 -8.37 -24.97 3.08
CA LEU A 348 -8.75 -23.81 2.27
C LEU A 348 -9.10 -22.57 3.11
N TYR A 349 -9.60 -22.75 4.34
CA TYR A 349 -9.85 -21.66 5.28
C TYR A 349 -8.63 -20.78 5.57
N LYS A 350 -7.41 -21.30 5.39
CA LYS A 350 -6.16 -20.54 5.53
C LYS A 350 -6.05 -19.41 4.50
N ASN A 351 -6.86 -19.46 3.43
CA ASN A 351 -6.98 -18.45 2.39
C ASN A 351 -5.63 -17.93 1.85
N ARG A 352 -4.70 -18.87 1.60
CA ARG A 352 -3.34 -18.56 1.14
C ARG A 352 -3.35 -17.89 -0.22
N TYR A 353 -2.25 -17.20 -0.53
CA TYR A 353 -2.00 -16.68 -1.88
C TYR A 353 -1.70 -17.83 -2.83
N ILE A 354 -2.32 -17.80 -4.01
CA ILE A 354 -2.23 -18.84 -5.05
C ILE A 354 -1.61 -18.32 -6.35
N SER A 355 -1.19 -17.05 -6.38
CA SER A 355 -0.58 -16.44 -7.55
C SER A 355 0.40 -15.34 -7.17
N ASN A 356 1.31 -15.04 -8.08
CA ASN A 356 2.22 -13.89 -8.01
C ASN A 356 1.49 -12.54 -8.17
N THR A 357 0.24 -12.53 -8.61
CA THR A 357 -0.59 -11.30 -8.64
C THR A 357 -1.36 -11.08 -7.34
N GLY A 358 -1.10 -11.89 -6.29
CA GLY A 358 -1.74 -11.75 -4.99
C GLY A 358 -3.15 -12.30 -4.89
N LYS A 359 -3.65 -13.04 -5.89
CA LYS A 359 -4.93 -13.74 -5.76
C LYS A 359 -4.85 -14.75 -4.63
N ARG A 360 -5.89 -14.79 -3.80
CA ARG A 360 -6.11 -15.77 -2.75
C ARG A 360 -7.08 -16.87 -3.19
N ILE A 361 -7.19 -17.92 -2.37
CA ILE A 361 -8.17 -18.99 -2.56
C ILE A 361 -9.59 -18.42 -2.68
N SER A 362 -9.96 -17.46 -1.81
CA SER A 362 -11.25 -16.78 -1.86
C SER A 362 -11.53 -16.12 -3.21
N ASP A 363 -10.52 -15.50 -3.82
CA ASP A 363 -10.68 -14.79 -5.08
C ASP A 363 -10.96 -15.77 -6.22
N LYS A 364 -10.25 -16.91 -6.24
CA LYS A 364 -10.50 -17.99 -7.20
C LYS A 364 -11.89 -18.60 -7.04
N ILE A 365 -12.38 -18.77 -5.81
CA ILE A 365 -13.74 -19.24 -5.55
C ILE A 365 -14.75 -18.24 -6.12
N HIS A 366 -14.62 -16.94 -5.82
CA HIS A 366 -15.51 -15.91 -6.35
C HIS A 366 -15.46 -15.84 -7.89
N GLU A 367 -14.28 -15.89 -8.50
CA GLU A 367 -14.14 -15.93 -9.96
C GLU A 367 -14.87 -17.12 -10.56
N ASN A 368 -14.75 -18.31 -9.97
CA ASN A 368 -15.45 -19.50 -10.43
C ASN A 368 -16.97 -19.41 -10.24
N ILE A 369 -17.44 -18.84 -9.12
CA ILE A 369 -18.88 -18.57 -8.88
C ILE A 369 -19.43 -17.60 -9.93
N LYS A 370 -18.71 -16.52 -10.22
CA LYS A 370 -19.10 -15.52 -11.23
C LYS A 370 -19.19 -16.15 -12.62
N LYS A 371 -18.26 -17.05 -12.95
CA LYS A 371 -18.23 -17.76 -14.24
C LYS A 371 -19.29 -18.86 -14.34
N ASN A 372 -19.58 -19.56 -13.24
CA ASN A 372 -20.49 -20.70 -13.24
C ASN A 372 -21.30 -20.76 -11.94
N LYS A 373 -22.62 -20.53 -12.05
CA LYS A 373 -23.56 -20.60 -10.93
C LYS A 373 -23.58 -21.97 -10.24
N LEU A 374 -23.28 -23.07 -10.94
CA LEU A 374 -23.15 -24.41 -10.35
C LEU A 374 -22.09 -24.43 -9.23
N TYR A 375 -21.01 -23.69 -9.41
CA TYR A 375 -19.94 -23.60 -8.42
C TYR A 375 -20.44 -22.99 -7.10
N LYS A 376 -21.40 -22.06 -7.15
CA LYS A 376 -22.06 -21.51 -5.96
C LYS A 376 -22.77 -22.60 -5.17
N TYR A 377 -23.53 -23.46 -5.86
CA TYR A 377 -24.26 -24.57 -5.23
C TYR A 377 -23.32 -25.63 -4.68
N ILE A 378 -22.23 -25.96 -5.39
CA ILE A 378 -21.19 -26.87 -4.89
C ILE A 378 -20.61 -26.34 -3.57
N CYS A 379 -20.21 -25.06 -3.52
CA CYS A 379 -19.70 -24.44 -2.30
C CYS A 379 -20.75 -24.41 -1.19
N ALA A 380 -22.01 -24.12 -1.51
CA ALA A 380 -23.10 -24.10 -0.54
C ALA A 380 -23.31 -25.48 0.09
N ILE A 381 -23.38 -26.53 -0.72
CA ILE A 381 -23.51 -27.92 -0.25
C ILE A 381 -22.31 -28.30 0.61
N ALA A 382 -21.08 -28.06 0.12
CA ALA A 382 -19.86 -28.38 0.84
C ALA A 382 -19.80 -27.67 2.22
N SER A 383 -20.26 -26.42 2.30
CA SER A 383 -20.31 -25.64 3.54
C SER A 383 -21.27 -26.18 4.60
N GLN A 384 -22.22 -27.05 4.23
CA GLN A 384 -23.18 -27.67 5.16
C GLN A 384 -22.71 -29.05 5.65
N ASP A 385 -21.60 -29.59 5.14
CA ASP A 385 -21.10 -30.89 5.55
C ASP A 385 -20.49 -30.85 6.95
N SER A 386 -21.26 -31.19 7.97
CA SER A 386 -20.81 -31.24 9.37
C SER A 386 -20.15 -32.56 9.76
N LYS A 387 -20.05 -33.54 8.86
CA LYS A 387 -19.62 -34.90 9.22
C LYS A 387 -18.11 -35.03 9.43
N ASN A 388 -17.30 -34.15 8.83
CA ASN A 388 -15.85 -34.18 8.95
C ASN A 388 -15.33 -33.02 9.84
N PRO A 389 -14.91 -33.30 11.09
CA PRO A 389 -14.42 -32.26 12.01
C PRO A 389 -13.24 -31.45 11.46
N LEU A 390 -12.38 -32.07 10.63
CA LEU A 390 -11.22 -31.39 10.04
C LEU A 390 -11.65 -30.27 9.07
N SER A 391 -12.84 -30.39 8.48
CA SER A 391 -13.31 -29.49 7.43
C SER A 391 -14.16 -28.32 7.95
N GLN A 392 -14.49 -28.29 9.24
CA GLN A 392 -15.40 -27.31 9.83
C GLN A 392 -14.96 -25.86 9.58
N LYS A 393 -13.66 -25.56 9.74
CA LYS A 393 -13.13 -24.21 9.48
C LYS A 393 -13.28 -23.79 8.02
N THR A 394 -13.09 -24.71 7.08
CA THR A 394 -13.30 -24.43 5.65
C THR A 394 -14.78 -24.22 5.35
N ASN A 395 -15.66 -24.99 5.98
CA ASN A 395 -17.10 -24.83 5.79
C ASN A 395 -17.58 -23.45 6.27
N GLU A 396 -17.12 -23.01 7.44
CA GLU A 396 -17.36 -21.65 7.95
C GLU A 396 -16.80 -20.58 7.01
N PHE A 397 -15.57 -20.76 6.53
CA PHE A 397 -14.96 -19.87 5.54
C PHE A 397 -15.78 -19.75 4.25
N LEU A 398 -16.33 -20.85 3.74
CA LEU A 398 -17.20 -20.83 2.56
C LEU A 398 -18.53 -20.12 2.83
N LYS A 399 -19.12 -20.25 4.03
CA LYS A 399 -20.33 -19.52 4.42
C LYS A 399 -20.13 -18.00 4.43
N ILE A 400 -18.93 -17.55 4.79
CA ILE A 400 -18.57 -16.11 4.79
C ILE A 400 -18.40 -15.58 3.35
N ILE A 401 -18.01 -16.44 2.41
CA ILE A 401 -17.74 -16.09 1.01
C ILE A 401 -19.02 -16.07 0.14
N LEU A 402 -20.00 -16.93 0.44
CA LEU A 402 -21.23 -17.11 -0.33
C LEU A 402 -22.29 -16.06 -0.04
#